data_AF-A0A0K1ESA6-F1
#
_entry.id   AF-A0A0K1ESA6-F1
#
_cell.length_a   1.000
_cell.length_b   1.000
_cell.length_c   1.000
_cell.angle_alpha   90.00
_cell.angle_beta   90.00
_cell.angle_gamma   90.00
#
_symmetry.space_group_name_H-M   'P 1'
#
loop_
_entity.id
_entity.type
_entity.pdbx_description
1 polymer ?
#
loop_
_entity_poly.entity_id
_entity_poly.type
_entity_poly.pdbx_seq_one_letter_code
_entity_poly.pdbx_strand_id
1 'polypeptide(L)'
;MSMRWMVSGSLVAVVAVVSVGCGDEGGPKNPAMTGGGTTTSTGSGGMGGGGGEGGGGVVGPGAACEDFCDHAAELGVCPTESTTCQAQCEAFREVAPWCSAATDAVYACGASAPASSFECENGTPSLLDEACTTERDANLECLFEGPSEGLPDMTADCETHCAAAADLPCAAPDCVQSCLASMADAAPCNGIQAALIRCYAQQPADSYECTQQTPHPGDACAAAAVLAFACQTQNMNVAPR
;
A
#
# COMPACT_ATOMS: atom_id res chain seq x y z
N MET A 1 29.27 -8.70 6.11
CA MET A 1 29.05 -7.33 6.61
C MET A 1 28.12 -6.66 5.62
N SER A 2 26.82 -6.79 5.82
CA SER A 2 25.81 -6.14 4.98
C SER A 2 25.90 -4.63 5.25
N MET A 3 26.18 -3.84 4.22
CA MET A 3 26.07 -2.39 4.30
C MET A 3 24.59 -2.09 4.53
N ARG A 4 24.23 -1.82 5.79
CA ARG A 4 22.91 -1.31 6.14
C ARG A 4 22.76 0.02 5.42
N TRP A 5 21.83 0.06 4.47
CA TRP A 5 21.42 1.26 3.77
C TRP A 5 21.06 2.32 4.82
N MET A 6 21.93 3.33 4.99
CA MET A 6 21.50 4.58 5.60
C MET A 6 20.60 5.26 4.58
N VAL A 7 19.34 4.82 4.54
CA VAL A 7 18.25 5.55 3.89
C VAL A 7 18.15 6.85 4.67
N SER A 8 18.80 7.89 4.16
CA SER A 8 18.69 9.25 4.65
C SER A 8 17.19 9.62 4.70
N GLY A 9 16.65 9.78 5.91
CA GLY A 9 15.20 9.90 6.22
C GLY A 9 14.41 10.95 5.43
N SER A 10 15.09 11.86 4.73
CA SER A 10 14.45 12.87 3.88
C SER A 10 13.66 12.34 2.67
N LEU A 11 13.78 11.06 2.30
CA LEU A 11 13.02 10.47 1.19
C LEU A 11 11.83 9.61 1.64
N VAL A 12 11.75 9.24 2.92
CA VAL A 12 10.59 8.49 3.43
C VAL A 12 9.37 9.41 3.61
N ALA A 13 9.60 10.71 3.85
CA ALA A 13 8.57 11.75 3.76
C ALA A 13 7.98 11.93 2.34
N VAL A 14 8.56 11.30 1.31
CA VAL A 14 7.99 11.27 -0.06
C VAL A 14 7.07 10.06 -0.26
N VAL A 15 7.01 9.11 0.67
CA VAL A 15 6.17 7.90 0.57
C VAL A 15 4.70 8.18 0.94
N ALA A 16 4.42 9.27 1.63
CA ALA A 16 3.06 9.82 1.82
C ALA A 16 2.54 10.61 0.59
N VAL A 17 3.26 10.55 -0.54
CA VAL A 17 3.02 11.40 -1.70
C VAL A 17 2.41 10.56 -2.83
N VAL A 18 1.23 11.00 -3.26
CA VAL A 18 0.49 10.56 -4.46
C VAL A 18 -0.40 9.30 -4.33
N SER A 19 -1.23 9.22 -3.30
CA SER A 19 -2.61 8.77 -3.49
C SER A 19 -3.47 10.02 -3.70
N VAL A 20 -3.38 10.59 -4.92
CA VAL A 20 -4.42 11.51 -5.40
C VAL A 20 -5.70 10.71 -5.29
N GLY A 21 -6.59 11.09 -4.38
CA GLY A 21 -7.90 10.49 -4.27
C GLY A 21 -8.49 10.41 -5.67
N CYS A 22 -9.02 9.24 -6.03
CA CYS A 22 -9.84 9.10 -7.22
C CYS A 22 -10.95 10.13 -7.11
N GLY A 23 -10.76 11.28 -7.75
CA GLY A 23 -11.75 12.34 -7.82
C GLY A 23 -12.92 11.79 -8.62
N ASP A 24 -14.04 11.58 -7.95
CA ASP A 24 -15.35 11.37 -8.54
C ASP A 24 -15.71 12.62 -9.39
N GLU A 25 -15.30 12.63 -10.66
CA GLU A 25 -15.82 13.59 -11.64
C GLU A 25 -16.96 12.94 -12.45
N GLY A 26 -18.15 12.85 -11.83
CA GLY A 26 -19.37 12.37 -12.49
C GLY A 26 -20.66 12.66 -11.72
N GLY A 27 -21.31 13.80 -12.00
CA GLY A 27 -22.55 14.28 -11.38
C GLY A 27 -23.81 13.38 -11.47
N PRO A 28 -24.98 13.88 -11.01
CA PRO A 28 -25.98 13.10 -10.30
C PRO A 28 -26.84 12.22 -11.21
N LYS A 29 -27.06 10.97 -10.79
CA LYS A 29 -28.14 10.12 -11.31
C LYS A 29 -29.00 9.61 -10.16
N ASN A 30 -30.06 10.36 -9.85
CA ASN A 30 -31.25 9.77 -9.28
C ASN A 30 -31.81 8.74 -10.28
N PRO A 31 -32.29 7.59 -9.77
CA PRO A 31 -33.70 7.32 -10.00
C PRO A 31 -34.41 6.92 -8.70
N ALA A 32 -35.60 7.48 -8.54
CA ALA A 32 -36.55 7.14 -7.49
C ALA A 32 -37.04 5.68 -7.60
N MET A 33 -37.00 4.94 -6.50
CA MET A 33 -37.92 3.85 -6.14
C MET A 33 -37.99 3.79 -4.60
N THR A 34 -38.94 4.48 -3.96
CA THR A 34 -40.21 3.96 -3.42
C THR A 34 -40.26 2.47 -3.03
N GLY A 35 -40.44 2.23 -1.72
CA GLY A 35 -40.80 0.96 -1.06
C GLY A 35 -39.84 0.67 0.10
N GLY A 36 -40.20 0.50 1.37
CA GLY A 36 -41.49 0.25 2.02
C GLY A 36 -41.28 -0.85 3.07
N GLY A 37 -41.26 -0.48 4.37
CA GLY A 37 -41.24 -1.39 5.53
C GLY A 37 -39.84 -1.88 5.94
N THR A 38 -39.49 -2.07 7.21
CA THR A 38 -40.26 -2.12 8.45
C THR A 38 -39.28 -1.89 9.61
N THR A 39 -39.68 -1.10 10.60
CA THR A 39 -38.99 -0.91 11.88
C THR A 39 -39.11 -2.16 12.76
N THR A 40 -38.00 -2.61 13.35
CA THR A 40 -38.05 -3.45 14.56
C THR A 40 -37.05 -2.92 15.58
N SER A 41 -37.58 -2.29 16.62
CA SER A 41 -36.86 -1.89 17.83
C SER A 41 -37.27 -2.84 18.96
N THR A 42 -36.31 -3.52 19.59
CA THR A 42 -36.39 -4.14 20.94
C THR A 42 -34.93 -4.49 21.29
N GLY A 43 -34.30 -4.15 22.41
CA GLY A 43 -34.68 -3.54 23.68
C GLY A 43 -33.73 -4.08 24.76
N SER A 44 -33.34 -3.21 25.70
CA SER A 44 -32.82 -3.47 27.06
C SER A 44 -31.44 -4.13 27.28
N GLY A 45 -30.54 -3.36 27.90
CA GLY A 45 -30.05 -3.64 29.26
C GLY A 45 -28.75 -4.44 29.41
N GLY A 46 -27.71 -3.79 29.94
CA GLY A 46 -26.51 -4.47 30.44
C GLY A 46 -25.45 -3.49 30.90
N MET A 47 -25.44 -3.20 32.21
CA MET A 47 -24.42 -2.41 32.89
C MET A 47 -23.58 -3.38 33.73
N GLY A 48 -22.25 -3.35 33.57
CA GLY A 48 -21.31 -3.92 34.54
C GLY A 48 -20.26 -4.90 34.00
N GLY A 49 -19.04 -4.75 34.55
CA GLY A 49 -17.89 -5.65 34.39
C GLY A 49 -16.83 -5.01 33.50
N GLY A 50 -15.66 -4.62 33.96
CA GLY A 50 -14.78 -5.33 34.91
C GLY A 50 -13.52 -5.69 34.12
N GLY A 51 -12.36 -5.22 34.60
CA GLY A 51 -11.09 -5.29 33.88
C GLY A 51 -10.72 -6.68 33.38
N GLY A 52 -10.04 -6.69 32.24
CA GLY A 52 -9.36 -7.85 31.69
C GLY A 52 -8.03 -7.42 31.09
N GLU A 53 -6.95 -7.72 31.80
CA GLU A 53 -5.70 -8.11 31.13
C GLU A 53 -5.99 -9.36 30.29
N GLY A 54 -5.56 -9.34 29.03
CA GLY A 54 -5.75 -10.43 28.08
C GLY A 54 -6.12 -9.84 26.72
N GLY A 55 -5.38 -10.06 25.65
CA GLY A 55 -4.21 -10.86 25.39
C GLY A 55 -3.79 -10.50 23.97
N GLY A 56 -2.66 -11.02 23.50
CA GLY A 56 -2.31 -10.96 22.08
C GLY A 56 -3.36 -11.72 21.28
N GLY A 57 -4.47 -11.05 20.96
CA GLY A 57 -5.37 -11.47 19.91
C GLY A 57 -4.58 -11.36 18.63
N VAL A 58 -4.56 -12.43 17.86
CA VAL A 58 -4.07 -12.38 16.49
C VAL A 58 -5.00 -11.39 15.79
N VAL A 59 -4.52 -10.16 15.62
CA VAL A 59 -5.20 -9.11 14.88
C VAL A 59 -5.42 -9.70 13.49
N GLY A 60 -6.68 -9.92 13.12
CA GLY A 60 -7.00 -10.38 11.78
C GLY A 60 -6.50 -9.35 10.77
N PRO A 61 -6.22 -9.73 9.52
CA PRO A 61 -5.55 -8.86 8.57
C PRO A 61 -6.17 -7.45 8.54
N GLY A 62 -7.47 -7.28 8.27
CA GLY A 62 -8.10 -5.94 8.24
C GLY A 62 -8.05 -5.12 9.54
N ALA A 63 -7.93 -5.75 10.71
CA ALA A 63 -8.03 -5.04 11.98
C ALA A 63 -6.83 -4.12 12.28
N ALA A 64 -5.63 -4.42 11.78
CA ALA A 64 -4.46 -3.56 12.04
C ALA A 64 -4.58 -2.18 11.35
N CYS A 65 -5.12 -2.15 10.12
CA CYS A 65 -5.37 -0.91 9.38
C CYS A 65 -6.43 -0.06 10.09
N GLU A 66 -7.55 -0.68 10.44
CA GLU A 66 -8.66 -0.05 11.16
C GLU A 66 -8.19 0.52 12.51
N ASP A 67 -7.54 -0.30 13.34
CA ASP A 67 -7.06 0.10 14.67
C ASP A 67 -6.10 1.32 14.60
N PHE A 68 -5.18 1.34 13.63
CA PHE A 68 -4.27 2.47 13.44
C PHE A 68 -5.00 3.74 13.04
N CYS A 69 -5.90 3.66 12.05
CA CYS A 69 -6.59 4.81 11.51
C CYS A 69 -7.59 5.39 12.51
N ASP A 70 -8.28 4.54 13.27
CA ASP A 70 -9.19 4.94 14.34
C ASP A 70 -8.41 5.58 15.49
N HIS A 71 -7.31 4.97 15.92
CA HIS A 71 -6.46 5.55 16.97
C HIS A 71 -5.90 6.93 16.56
N ALA A 72 -5.41 7.07 15.32
CA ALA A 72 -4.94 8.37 14.82
C ALA A 72 -6.07 9.42 14.78
N ALA A 73 -7.30 9.01 14.45
CA ALA A 73 -8.48 9.87 14.48
C ALA A 73 -8.89 10.26 15.91
N GLU A 74 -8.86 9.33 16.85
CA GLU A 74 -9.12 9.57 18.28
C GLU A 74 -8.12 10.57 18.88
N LEU A 75 -6.85 10.48 18.48
CA LEU A 75 -5.79 11.42 18.85
C LEU A 75 -5.91 12.79 18.15
N GLY A 76 -6.80 12.92 17.16
CA GLY A 76 -7.03 14.16 16.42
C GLY A 76 -5.90 14.53 15.44
N VAL A 77 -5.11 13.54 14.99
CA VAL A 77 -3.97 13.76 14.07
C VAL A 77 -4.49 14.17 12.68
N CYS A 78 -5.50 13.48 12.14
CA CYS A 78 -6.15 13.80 10.86
C CYS A 78 -7.67 13.52 10.95
N PRO A 79 -8.47 14.40 11.57
CA PRO A 79 -9.84 14.07 12.01
C PRO A 79 -10.89 13.87 10.89
N THR A 80 -10.55 14.08 9.61
CA THR A 80 -11.51 13.99 8.48
C THR A 80 -11.32 12.77 7.57
N GLU A 81 -10.30 11.93 7.77
CA GLU A 81 -9.82 11.00 6.73
C GLU A 81 -9.61 9.54 7.21
N SER A 82 -10.25 9.10 8.30
CA SER A 82 -10.05 7.72 8.81
C SER A 82 -10.41 6.64 7.77
N THR A 83 -11.45 6.85 6.97
CA THR A 83 -11.83 5.93 5.88
C THR A 83 -10.81 5.89 4.75
N THR A 84 -10.22 7.03 4.40
CA THR A 84 -9.19 7.14 3.37
C THR A 84 -7.90 6.46 3.83
N CYS A 85 -7.53 6.64 5.10
CA CYS A 85 -6.41 5.96 5.75
C CYS A 85 -6.55 4.43 5.67
N GLN A 86 -7.73 3.90 6.03
CA GLN A 86 -7.98 2.46 5.99
C GLN A 86 -7.88 1.92 4.56
N ALA A 87 -8.56 2.57 3.60
CA ALA A 87 -8.55 2.14 2.21
C ALA A 87 -7.13 2.12 1.61
N GLN A 88 -6.28 3.10 1.96
CA GLN A 88 -4.88 3.14 1.52
C GLN A 88 -4.05 2.01 2.12
N CYS A 89 -4.24 1.73 3.41
CA CYS A 89 -3.58 0.60 4.09
C CYS A 89 -3.97 -0.74 3.45
N GLU A 90 -5.26 -0.94 3.16
CA GLU A 90 -5.77 -2.16 2.55
C GLU A 90 -5.27 -2.33 1.11
N ALA A 91 -5.34 -1.28 0.28
CA ALA A 91 -4.83 -1.29 -1.08
C ALA A 91 -3.34 -1.68 -1.14
N PHE A 92 -2.55 -1.17 -0.20
CA PHE A 92 -1.13 -1.50 -0.11
C PHE A 92 -0.88 -3.00 0.14
N ARG A 93 -1.70 -3.61 1.00
CA ARG A 93 -1.59 -5.03 1.32
C ARG A 93 -2.06 -5.92 0.18
N GLU A 94 -2.96 -5.44 -0.66
CA GLU A 94 -3.38 -6.17 -1.86
C GLU A 94 -2.29 -6.24 -2.92
N VAL A 95 -1.46 -5.19 -3.04
CA VAL A 95 -0.35 -5.14 -4.00
C VAL A 95 0.94 -5.77 -3.49
N ALA A 96 1.13 -5.89 -2.17
CA ALA A 96 2.28 -6.57 -1.57
C ALA A 96 1.86 -7.57 -0.47
N PRO A 97 1.04 -8.59 -0.76
CA PRO A 97 0.50 -9.50 0.25
C PRO A 97 1.58 -10.31 0.97
N TRP A 98 2.75 -10.50 0.34
CA TRP A 98 3.90 -11.14 0.97
C TRP A 98 4.53 -10.31 2.10
N CYS A 99 4.29 -9.00 2.12
CA CYS A 99 4.73 -8.12 3.21
C CYS A 99 3.68 -7.89 4.29
N SER A 100 2.51 -8.55 4.22
CA SER A 100 1.39 -8.25 5.11
C SER A 100 1.76 -8.33 6.59
N ALA A 101 2.60 -9.28 7.00
CA ALA A 101 3.02 -9.41 8.39
C ALA A 101 3.89 -8.24 8.87
N ALA A 102 4.79 -7.74 8.01
CA ALA A 102 5.63 -6.58 8.33
C ALA A 102 4.80 -5.29 8.33
N THR A 103 3.86 -5.18 7.39
CA THR A 103 2.88 -4.09 7.34
C THR A 103 2.00 -4.08 8.60
N ASP A 104 1.43 -5.24 8.98
CA ASP A 104 0.62 -5.39 10.20
C ASP A 104 1.40 -4.99 11.45
N ALA A 105 2.70 -5.32 11.52
CA ALA A 105 3.54 -4.93 12.65
C ALA A 105 3.69 -3.40 12.76
N VAL A 106 3.88 -2.69 11.63
CA VAL A 106 3.95 -1.22 11.62
C VAL A 106 2.65 -0.60 12.12
N TYR A 107 1.51 -1.04 11.57
CA TYR A 107 0.21 -0.51 11.94
C TYR A 107 -0.16 -0.84 13.40
N ALA A 108 0.13 -2.05 13.87
CA ALA A 108 -0.07 -2.43 15.27
C ALA A 108 0.81 -1.60 16.22
N CYS A 109 2.06 -1.31 15.85
CA CYS A 109 2.90 -0.41 16.64
C CYS A 109 2.31 1.00 16.66
N GLY A 110 1.89 1.53 15.51
CA GLY A 110 1.27 2.84 15.40
C GLY A 110 -0.02 2.98 16.21
N ALA A 111 -0.88 1.96 16.22
CA ALA A 111 -2.10 1.91 17.03
C ALA A 111 -1.83 1.99 18.55
N SER A 112 -0.59 1.75 18.98
CA SER A 112 -0.17 1.89 20.39
C SER A 112 0.65 3.16 20.66
N ALA A 113 0.99 3.93 19.62
CA ALA A 113 1.88 5.08 19.72
C ALA A 113 1.15 6.33 20.27
N PRO A 114 1.85 7.23 20.98
CA PRO A 114 1.25 8.50 21.44
C PRO A 114 1.05 9.49 20.28
N ALA A 115 0.17 10.48 20.44
CA ALA A 115 -0.06 11.54 19.43
C ALA A 115 1.23 12.25 18.95
N SER A 116 2.25 12.36 19.81
CA SER A 116 3.53 12.97 19.45
C SER A 116 4.35 12.14 18.45
N SER A 117 3.96 10.91 18.16
CA SER A 117 4.61 10.01 17.20
C SER A 117 4.01 10.12 15.80
N PHE A 118 2.99 10.96 15.62
CA PHE A 118 2.28 11.11 14.37
C PHE A 118 2.46 12.49 13.76
N GLU A 119 2.27 12.53 12.46
CA GLU A 119 2.05 13.75 11.70
C GLU A 119 0.87 13.56 10.73
N CYS A 120 0.37 14.67 10.19
CA CYS A 120 -0.70 14.66 9.20
C CYS A 120 -0.16 15.17 7.87
N GLU A 121 0.18 14.24 6.98
CA GLU A 121 0.69 14.55 5.65
C GLU A 121 -0.42 14.40 4.63
N ASN A 122 -0.77 15.50 3.95
CA ASN A 122 -1.79 15.51 2.91
C ASN A 122 -3.17 14.97 3.35
N GLY A 123 -3.47 15.03 4.64
CA GLY A 123 -4.72 14.51 5.21
C GLY A 123 -4.65 13.05 5.65
N THR A 124 -3.57 12.33 5.39
CA THR A 124 -3.37 10.95 5.89
C THR A 124 -2.47 10.97 7.13
N PRO A 125 -2.82 10.23 8.20
CA PRO A 125 -1.93 10.10 9.35
C PRO A 125 -0.71 9.25 8.99
N SER A 126 0.48 9.76 9.29
CA SER A 126 1.75 9.04 9.14
C SER A 126 2.52 9.03 10.46
N LEU A 127 3.41 8.05 10.62
CA LEU A 127 4.30 7.94 11.78
C LEU A 127 5.59 8.72 11.51
N LEU A 128 6.03 9.52 12.49
CA LEU A 128 7.33 10.18 12.47
C LEU A 128 8.48 9.16 12.40
N ASP A 129 9.62 9.57 11.85
CA ASP A 129 10.80 8.73 11.61
C ASP A 129 11.32 7.98 12.85
N GLU A 130 11.20 8.55 14.04
CA GLU A 130 11.59 7.90 15.29
C GLU A 130 10.56 6.91 15.87
N ALA A 131 9.34 6.89 15.35
CA ALA A 131 8.27 6.02 15.83
C ALA A 131 8.29 4.67 15.09
N CYS A 132 8.14 3.58 15.85
CA CYS A 132 8.03 2.22 15.30
C CYS A 132 9.20 1.83 14.37
N THR A 133 10.42 2.29 14.69
CA THR A 133 11.59 2.15 13.80
C THR A 133 11.89 0.71 13.43
N THR A 134 11.77 -0.23 14.38
CA THR A 134 12.06 -1.65 14.12
C THR A 134 11.05 -2.25 13.14
N GLU A 135 9.77 -1.97 13.34
CA GLU A 135 8.69 -2.44 12.48
C GLU A 135 8.77 -1.77 11.10
N ARG A 136 9.06 -0.47 11.05
CA ARG A 136 9.25 0.28 9.80
C ARG A 136 10.42 -0.25 9.01
N ASP A 137 11.57 -0.49 9.64
CA ASP A 137 12.74 -1.07 8.99
C ASP A 137 12.41 -2.43 8.37
N ALA A 138 11.71 -3.30 9.10
CA ALA A 138 11.29 -4.61 8.60
C ALA A 138 10.29 -4.50 7.43
N ASN A 139 9.34 -3.56 7.50
CA ASN A 139 8.41 -3.31 6.42
C ASN A 139 9.12 -2.76 5.18
N LEU A 140 10.04 -1.80 5.34
CA LEU A 140 10.83 -1.26 4.23
C LEU A 140 11.73 -2.34 3.61
N GLU A 141 12.39 -3.16 4.42
CA GLU A 141 13.20 -4.29 3.95
C GLU A 141 12.35 -5.25 3.10
N CYS A 142 11.17 -5.65 3.60
CA CYS A 142 10.27 -6.50 2.82
C CYS A 142 9.80 -5.83 1.52
N LEU A 143 9.48 -4.54 1.57
CA LEU A 143 8.95 -3.82 0.42
C LEU A 143 10.00 -3.59 -0.66
N PHE A 144 11.25 -3.32 -0.30
CA PHE A 144 12.29 -3.10 -1.29
C PHE A 144 12.93 -4.42 -1.74
N GLU A 145 13.32 -5.28 -0.81
CA GLU A 145 14.08 -6.49 -1.12
C GLU A 145 13.16 -7.70 -1.43
N GLY A 146 11.94 -7.69 -0.93
CA GLY A 146 11.06 -8.86 -0.90
C GLY A 146 11.21 -9.65 0.41
N PRO A 147 10.39 -10.70 0.59
CA PRO A 147 10.47 -11.52 1.79
C PRO A 147 11.70 -12.43 1.75
N SER A 148 12.20 -12.84 2.92
CA SER A 148 13.46 -13.59 3.04
C SER A 148 13.48 -14.95 2.31
N GLU A 149 12.30 -15.55 2.16
CA GLU A 149 12.04 -16.80 1.46
C GLU A 149 11.97 -16.65 -0.07
N GLY A 150 12.01 -15.42 -0.57
CA GLY A 150 11.87 -15.08 -1.98
C GLY A 150 10.45 -14.65 -2.35
N LEU A 151 10.35 -13.86 -3.42
CA LEU A 151 9.07 -13.40 -3.94
C LEU A 151 8.17 -14.57 -4.40
N PRO A 152 6.84 -14.39 -4.36
CA PRO A 152 5.94 -15.32 -5.01
C PRO A 152 6.19 -15.40 -6.52
N ASP A 153 5.68 -16.46 -7.17
CA ASP A 153 5.71 -16.56 -8.62
C ASP A 153 4.82 -15.48 -9.25
N MET A 154 5.46 -14.54 -9.96
CA MET A 154 4.81 -13.39 -10.59
C MET A 154 4.35 -13.66 -12.02
N THR A 155 4.40 -14.91 -12.50
CA THR A 155 4.04 -15.26 -13.89
C THR A 155 2.62 -14.82 -14.25
N ALA A 156 1.64 -15.10 -13.39
CA ALA A 156 0.24 -14.74 -13.64
C ALA A 156 0.01 -13.22 -13.65
N ASP A 157 0.71 -12.48 -12.79
CA ASP A 157 0.63 -11.02 -12.74
C ASP A 157 1.24 -10.42 -14.02
N CYS A 158 2.40 -10.93 -14.47
CA CYS A 158 3.02 -10.53 -15.74
C CYS A 158 2.14 -10.87 -16.96
N GLU A 159 1.53 -12.06 -17.00
CA GLU A 159 0.61 -12.44 -18.09
C GLU A 159 -0.60 -11.50 -18.14
N THR A 160 -1.18 -11.16 -16.99
CA THR A 160 -2.34 -10.27 -16.90
C THR A 160 -2.01 -8.84 -17.33
N HIS A 161 -0.90 -8.29 -16.81
CA HIS A 161 -0.39 -6.98 -17.22
C HIS A 161 -0.14 -6.91 -18.74
N CYS A 162 0.55 -7.91 -19.29
CA CYS A 162 0.85 -7.95 -20.72
C CYS A 162 -0.38 -8.16 -21.59
N ALA A 163 -1.37 -8.93 -21.14
CA ALA A 163 -2.63 -9.10 -21.83
C ALA A 163 -3.43 -7.78 -21.87
N ALA A 164 -3.45 -7.03 -20.77
CA ALA A 164 -4.11 -5.72 -20.70
C ALA A 164 -3.48 -4.70 -21.65
N ALA A 165 -2.16 -4.77 -21.84
CA ALA A 165 -1.42 -3.89 -22.75
C ALA A 165 -1.37 -4.38 -24.21
N ALA A 166 -1.80 -5.59 -24.53
CA ALA A 166 -1.47 -6.29 -25.78
C ALA A 166 -1.91 -5.56 -27.06
N ASP A 167 -3.01 -4.81 -26.99
CA ASP A 167 -3.56 -4.07 -28.13
C ASP A 167 -2.86 -2.72 -28.37
N LEU A 168 -1.96 -2.31 -27.47
CA LEU A 168 -1.22 -1.06 -27.62
C LEU A 168 -0.06 -1.19 -28.62
N PRO A 169 0.20 -0.17 -29.45
CA PRO A 169 1.27 -0.20 -30.45
C PRO A 169 2.68 -0.22 -29.84
N CYS A 170 2.82 0.13 -28.56
CA CYS A 170 4.06 0.08 -27.81
C CYS A 170 4.27 -1.24 -27.05
N ALA A 171 3.32 -2.18 -27.10
CA ALA A 171 3.45 -3.46 -26.41
C ALA A 171 4.59 -4.29 -27.02
N ALA A 172 5.52 -4.72 -26.17
CA ALA A 172 6.63 -5.56 -26.59
C ALA A 172 6.14 -6.99 -26.89
N PRO A 173 6.64 -7.65 -27.96
CA PRO A 173 6.24 -9.02 -28.30
C PRO A 173 6.69 -10.05 -27.25
N ASP A 174 7.69 -9.72 -26.44
CA ASP A 174 8.25 -10.51 -25.35
C ASP A 174 7.86 -9.98 -23.96
N CYS A 175 6.75 -9.24 -23.88
CA CYS A 175 6.31 -8.54 -22.66
C CYS A 175 6.39 -9.38 -21.38
N VAL A 176 5.89 -10.63 -21.39
CA VAL A 176 5.87 -11.50 -20.19
C VAL A 176 7.29 -11.82 -19.73
N GLN A 177 8.18 -12.12 -20.67
CA GLN A 177 9.58 -12.46 -20.39
C GLN A 177 10.35 -11.22 -19.92
N SER A 178 10.13 -10.05 -20.53
CA SER A 178 10.73 -8.79 -20.07
C SER A 178 10.23 -8.42 -18.67
N CYS A 179 8.94 -8.63 -18.38
CA CYS A 179 8.34 -8.41 -17.07
C CYS A 179 9.01 -9.27 -16.00
N LEU A 180 9.10 -10.58 -16.22
CA LEU A 180 9.76 -11.51 -15.30
C LEU A 180 11.25 -11.17 -15.12
N ALA A 181 11.96 -10.85 -16.21
CA ALA A 181 13.36 -10.46 -16.15
C ALA A 181 13.59 -9.18 -15.33
N SER A 182 12.67 -8.22 -15.38
CA SER A 182 12.79 -6.96 -14.62
C SER A 182 12.86 -7.15 -13.11
N MET A 183 12.33 -8.27 -12.58
CA MET A 183 12.40 -8.66 -11.17
C MET A 183 13.54 -9.63 -10.87
N ALA A 184 14.19 -10.19 -11.88
CA ALA A 184 15.34 -11.08 -11.68
C ALA A 184 16.64 -10.28 -11.48
N ASP A 185 16.78 -9.15 -12.19
CA ASP A 185 18.02 -8.36 -12.22
C ASP A 185 18.10 -7.30 -11.09
N ALA A 186 17.00 -7.02 -10.39
CA ALA A 186 16.87 -5.89 -9.46
C ALA A 186 16.98 -6.29 -7.99
N ALA A 187 17.96 -7.12 -7.60
CA ALA A 187 18.05 -7.71 -6.24
C ALA A 187 17.69 -6.79 -5.04
N PRO A 188 18.03 -5.49 -4.98
CA PRO A 188 17.65 -4.62 -3.86
C PRO A 188 16.33 -3.83 -4.08
N CYS A 189 15.57 -4.09 -5.15
CA CYS A 189 14.26 -3.49 -5.47
C CYS A 189 13.21 -4.51 -5.92
N ASN A 190 13.49 -5.81 -5.74
CA ASN A 190 12.62 -6.87 -6.24
C ASN A 190 11.22 -6.78 -5.63
N GLY A 191 11.10 -6.50 -4.33
CA GLY A 191 9.81 -6.35 -3.64
C GLY A 191 8.94 -5.26 -4.28
N ILE A 192 9.51 -4.08 -4.50
CA ILE A 192 8.73 -2.93 -4.96
C ILE A 192 8.40 -3.06 -6.45
N GLN A 193 9.30 -3.68 -7.22
CA GLN A 193 9.05 -4.01 -8.62
C GLN A 193 7.92 -5.05 -8.75
N ALA A 194 7.89 -6.06 -7.88
CA ALA A 194 6.81 -7.05 -7.85
C ALA A 194 5.47 -6.42 -7.44
N ALA A 195 5.48 -5.52 -6.45
CA ALA A 195 4.28 -4.78 -6.04
C ALA A 195 3.75 -3.89 -7.19
N LEU A 196 4.65 -3.24 -7.93
CA LEU A 196 4.30 -2.46 -9.12
C LEU A 196 3.65 -3.32 -10.20
N ILE A 197 4.25 -4.48 -10.53
CA ILE A 197 3.72 -5.41 -11.54
C ILE A 197 2.35 -5.95 -11.11
N ARG A 198 2.17 -6.28 -9.83
CA ARG A 198 0.88 -6.70 -9.30
C ARG A 198 -0.16 -5.59 -9.37
N CYS A 199 0.22 -4.35 -9.06
CA CYS A 199 -0.66 -3.20 -9.22
C CYS A 199 -1.10 -3.07 -10.70
N TYR A 200 -0.15 -3.15 -11.63
CA TYR A 200 -0.45 -3.11 -13.07
C TYR A 200 -1.39 -4.24 -13.50
N ALA A 201 -1.16 -5.46 -13.02
CA ALA A 201 -2.01 -6.62 -13.31
C ALA A 201 -3.47 -6.43 -12.84
N GLN A 202 -3.71 -5.57 -11.86
CA GLN A 202 -5.06 -5.25 -11.36
C GLN A 202 -5.74 -4.12 -12.16
N GLN A 203 -5.00 -3.38 -13.00
CA GLN A 203 -5.55 -2.28 -13.78
C GLN A 203 -6.33 -2.77 -15.00
N PRO A 204 -7.48 -2.15 -15.33
CA PRO A 204 -8.27 -2.54 -16.49
C PRO A 204 -7.56 -2.14 -17.79
N ALA A 205 -7.76 -2.88 -18.88
CA ALA A 205 -7.05 -2.66 -20.14
C ALA A 205 -7.27 -1.24 -20.74
N ASP A 206 -8.41 -0.62 -20.49
CA ASP A 206 -8.73 0.74 -20.93
C ASP A 206 -8.00 1.85 -20.15
N SER A 207 -7.33 1.50 -19.04
CA SER A 207 -6.45 2.42 -18.31
C SER A 207 -5.04 2.50 -18.87
N TYR A 208 -4.68 1.63 -19.82
CA TYR A 208 -3.34 1.56 -20.37
C TYR A 208 -3.13 2.53 -21.52
N GLU A 209 -1.99 3.20 -21.51
CA GLU A 209 -1.53 4.05 -22.60
C GLU A 209 -0.05 3.84 -22.90
N CYS A 210 0.38 4.34 -24.07
CA CYS A 210 1.79 4.30 -24.47
C CYS A 210 2.52 5.53 -23.97
N THR A 211 3.37 5.36 -22.95
CA THR A 211 4.24 6.41 -22.43
C THR A 211 5.69 6.03 -22.69
N GLN A 212 6.45 6.91 -23.35
CA GLN A 212 7.87 6.69 -23.68
C GLN A 212 8.16 5.34 -24.36
N GLN A 213 7.25 4.88 -25.24
CA GLN A 213 7.33 3.57 -25.94
C GLN A 213 7.11 2.34 -25.08
N THR A 214 6.60 2.49 -23.86
CA THR A 214 6.21 1.37 -22.99
C THR A 214 4.75 1.50 -22.57
N PRO A 215 4.00 0.40 -22.48
CA PRO A 215 2.68 0.41 -21.88
C PRO A 215 2.74 0.82 -20.40
N HIS A 216 1.88 1.74 -20.00
CA HIS A 216 1.73 2.16 -18.61
C HIS A 216 0.24 2.28 -18.31
N PRO A 217 -0.27 1.66 -17.23
CA PRO A 217 -1.59 2.04 -16.75
C PRO A 217 -1.52 3.48 -16.22
N GLY A 218 -2.63 4.20 -16.24
CA GLY A 218 -2.71 5.56 -15.69
C GLY A 218 -2.33 5.67 -14.21
N ASP A 219 -2.68 6.79 -13.57
CA ASP A 219 -2.12 7.21 -12.27
C ASP A 219 -2.41 6.26 -11.07
N ALA A 220 -3.26 5.25 -11.22
CA ALA A 220 -3.63 4.32 -10.16
C ALA A 220 -2.43 3.59 -9.52
N CYS A 221 -1.34 3.38 -10.27
CA CYS A 221 -0.12 2.73 -9.78
C CYS A 221 1.07 3.70 -9.60
N ALA A 222 0.83 5.02 -9.64
CA ALA A 222 1.88 6.04 -9.62
C ALA A 222 2.78 5.95 -8.38
N ALA A 223 2.21 5.72 -7.19
CA ALA A 223 2.98 5.60 -5.95
C ALA A 223 3.99 4.43 -6.02
N ALA A 224 3.53 3.24 -6.40
CA ALA A 224 4.42 2.08 -6.58
C ALA A 224 5.46 2.33 -7.68
N ALA A 225 5.09 3.02 -8.76
CA ALA A 225 6.00 3.36 -9.86
C ALA A 225 7.12 4.30 -9.39
N VAL A 226 6.76 5.35 -8.62
CA VAL A 226 7.72 6.30 -8.04
C VAL A 226 8.67 5.59 -7.07
N LEU A 227 8.15 4.71 -6.21
CA LEU A 227 8.98 3.96 -5.27
C LEU A 227 9.92 2.99 -5.97
N ALA A 228 9.45 2.27 -6.98
CA ALA A 228 10.29 1.39 -7.80
C ALA A 228 11.40 2.19 -8.50
N PHE A 229 11.06 3.33 -9.11
CA PHE A 229 12.02 4.22 -9.75
C PHE A 229 13.04 4.81 -8.74
N ALA A 230 12.58 5.27 -7.58
CA ALA A 230 13.44 5.78 -6.53
C ALA A 230 14.42 4.71 -6.03
N CYS A 231 13.93 3.48 -5.82
CA CYS A 231 14.77 2.36 -5.43
C CYS A 231 15.84 2.06 -6.49
N GLN A 232 15.44 1.95 -7.76
CA GLN A 232 16.36 1.66 -8.87
C GLN A 232 17.42 2.76 -9.02
N THR A 233 17.02 4.03 -8.94
CA THR A 233 17.96 5.16 -9.04
C THR A 233 18.93 5.25 -7.87
N GLN A 234 18.48 4.94 -6.65
CA GLN A 234 19.38 4.87 -5.49
C GLN A 234 20.37 3.71 -5.60
N ASN A 235 19.93 2.54 -6.06
CA ASN A 235 20.82 1.40 -6.29
C ASN A 235 21.89 1.68 -7.34
N MET A 236 21.55 2.41 -8.41
CA MET A 236 22.54 2.86 -9.40
C MET A 236 23.60 3.80 -8.80
N ASN A 237 23.25 4.57 -7.76
CA ASN A 237 24.17 5.48 -7.07
C ASN A 237 25.02 4.82 -5.97
N VAL A 238 24.68 3.59 -5.57
CA VAL A 238 25.41 2.79 -4.56
C VAL A 238 26.32 1.73 -5.20
N ALA A 239 26.40 1.68 -6.53
CA ALA A 239 27.34 0.80 -7.24
C ALA A 239 28.79 0.95 -6.71
N PRO A 240 29.52 -0.17 -6.54
CA PRO A 240 30.76 -0.20 -5.79
C PRO A 240 31.83 0.67 -6.46
N ARG A 241 32.44 1.58 -5.69
CA ARG A 241 33.77 2.10 -6.00
C ARG A 241 34.83 1.04 -5.73
#